data_AF-A0A518HEQ3-F1
#
_entry.id   AF-A0A518HEQ3-F1
#
_cell.length_a   1.000
_cell.length_b   1.000
_cell.length_c   1.000
_cell.angle_alpha   90.00
_cell.angle_beta   90.00
_cell.angle_gamma   90.00
#
_symmetry.space_group_name_H-M   'P 1'
#
loop_
_entity.id
_entity.type
_entity.pdbx_description
1 polymer ?
#
loop_
_entity_poly.entity_id
_entity_poly.type
_entity_poly.pdbx_seq_one_letter_code
_entity_poly.pdbx_strand_id
1 'polypeptide(L)'
;MRPRFTIAALLALVAASGIAFAALRHADEVIASLVFTAAILASGVTALGAAFSRGRRRAFFTGFAAFGFGYLALCYGPFAATAIRPHLVTEKLLANSAEHLHRGVPVVPTITQLATDHDRDGVTDSIWIDFGSPIRRVVDGSLVKPLTLMQVGRSEPFERVGHSLFALLLALFGGLAARHFAARTERDANPTPPAVG
;
A
#
# COMPACT_ATOMS: atom_id res chain seq x y z
N MET A 1 -15.76 -15.18 -26.32
CA MET A 1 -15.84 -16.04 -25.10
C MET A 1 -16.31 -15.19 -23.93
N ARG A 2 -17.39 -15.57 -23.25
CA ARG A 2 -17.91 -14.82 -22.09
C ARG A 2 -17.21 -15.33 -20.82
N PRO A 3 -16.37 -14.54 -20.13
CA PRO A 3 -15.78 -14.96 -18.87
C PRO A 3 -16.91 -15.21 -17.86
N ARG A 4 -17.06 -16.46 -17.41
CA ARG A 4 -18.02 -16.80 -16.35
C ARG A 4 -17.37 -16.50 -15.02
N PHE A 5 -17.60 -15.30 -14.50
CA PHE A 5 -17.32 -14.99 -13.10
C PHE A 5 -18.41 -15.64 -12.24
N THR A 6 -18.00 -16.36 -11.20
CA THR A 6 -18.95 -16.86 -10.21
C THR A 6 -19.43 -15.67 -9.39
N ILE A 7 -20.72 -15.68 -9.01
CA ILE A 7 -21.29 -14.65 -8.13
C ILE A 7 -20.47 -14.56 -6.83
N ALA A 8 -20.03 -15.72 -6.30
CA ALA A 8 -19.15 -15.79 -5.14
C ALA A 8 -17.82 -15.03 -5.36
N ALA A 9 -17.18 -15.15 -6.53
CA ALA A 9 -15.94 -14.41 -6.81
C ALA A 9 -16.17 -12.90 -6.93
N LEU A 10 -17.30 -12.50 -7.52
CA LEU A 10 -17.70 -11.09 -7.59
C LEU A 10 -17.93 -10.52 -6.18
N LEU A 11 -18.68 -11.25 -5.33
CA LEU A 11 -18.94 -10.84 -3.94
C LEU A 11 -17.66 -10.77 -3.11
N ALA A 12 -16.75 -11.74 -3.27
CA ALA A 12 -15.45 -11.72 -2.59
C ALA A 12 -14.61 -10.51 -3.02
N LEU A 13 -14.60 -10.17 -4.32
CA LEU A 13 -13.91 -8.99 -4.84
C LEU A 13 -14.48 -7.69 -4.26
N VAL A 14 -15.81 -7.56 -4.25
CA VAL A 14 -16.50 -6.38 -3.69
C VAL A 14 -16.22 -6.26 -2.19
N ALA A 15 -16.31 -7.36 -1.43
CA ALA A 15 -16.00 -7.37 0.00
C ALA A 15 -14.54 -6.97 0.27
N ALA A 16 -13.58 -7.54 -0.48
CA ALA A 16 -12.17 -7.19 -0.36
C ALA A 16 -11.92 -5.71 -0.69
N SER A 17 -12.59 -5.18 -1.72
CA SER A 17 -12.50 -3.76 -2.09
C SER A 17 -13.07 -2.86 -1.00
N GLY A 18 -14.20 -3.23 -0.40
CA GLY A 18 -14.81 -2.50 0.71
C GLY A 18 -13.90 -2.47 1.95
N ILE A 19 -13.30 -3.62 2.31
CA ILE A 19 -12.33 -3.70 3.41
C ILE A 19 -11.10 -2.83 3.11
N ALA A 20 -10.60 -2.85 1.86
CA ALA A 20 -9.48 -2.01 1.44
C ALA A 20 -9.79 -0.52 1.59
N PHE A 21 -10.97 -0.06 1.14
CA PHE A 21 -11.39 1.32 1.30
C PHE A 21 -11.63 1.71 2.77
N ALA A 22 -12.20 0.81 3.57
CA ALA A 22 -12.36 1.02 5.00
C ALA A 22 -11.00 1.18 5.69
N ALA A 23 -10.02 0.33 5.36
CA ALA A 23 -8.66 0.41 5.87
C ALA A 23 -7.95 1.71 5.45
N LEU A 24 -8.15 2.18 4.20
CA LEU A 24 -7.62 3.47 3.75
C LEU A 24 -8.23 4.66 4.50
N ARG A 25 -9.48 4.55 4.94
CA ARG A 25 -10.17 5.61 5.71
C ARG A 25 -9.73 5.67 7.18
N HIS A 26 -9.29 4.56 7.76
CA HIS A 26 -8.76 4.49 9.13
C HIS A 26 -7.32 3.99 9.06
N ALA A 27 -6.44 4.79 8.45
CA ALA A 27 -5.05 4.42 8.25
C ALA A 27 -4.23 4.52 9.55
N ASP A 28 -4.54 3.67 10.51
CA ASP A 28 -3.78 3.50 11.75
C ASP A 28 -2.59 2.57 11.54
N GLU A 29 -1.57 2.69 12.40
CA GLU A 29 -0.37 1.85 12.38
C GLU A 29 -0.70 0.35 12.53
N VAL A 30 -1.71 0.04 13.35
CA VAL A 30 -2.22 -1.33 13.52
C VAL A 30 -2.81 -1.86 12.21
N ILE A 31 -3.58 -1.06 11.49
CA ILE A 31 -4.17 -1.45 10.21
C ILE A 31 -3.08 -1.60 9.15
N ALA A 32 -2.07 -0.73 9.14
CA ALA A 32 -0.92 -0.84 8.24
C ALA A 32 -0.17 -2.16 8.41
N SER A 33 0.17 -2.52 9.65
CA SER A 33 0.83 -3.81 9.95
C SER A 33 -0.04 -5.03 9.64
N LEU A 34 -1.35 -4.95 9.90
CA LEU A 34 -2.29 -6.03 9.61
C LEU A 34 -2.46 -6.25 8.09
N VAL A 35 -2.59 -5.19 7.30
CA VAL A 35 -2.71 -5.29 5.84
C VAL A 35 -1.41 -5.80 5.22
N PHE A 36 -0.25 -5.34 5.71
CA PHE A 36 1.05 -5.81 5.24
C PHE A 36 1.26 -7.30 5.53
N THR A 37 0.97 -7.75 6.76
CA THR A 37 1.07 -9.16 7.13
C THR A 37 0.09 -10.02 6.34
N ALA A 38 -1.14 -9.55 6.12
CA ALA A 38 -2.10 -10.23 5.25
C ALA A 38 -1.59 -10.35 3.81
N ALA A 39 -0.92 -9.32 3.27
CA ALA A 39 -0.33 -9.36 1.93
C ALA A 39 0.81 -10.38 1.82
N ILE A 40 1.68 -10.46 2.84
CA ILE A 40 2.73 -11.47 2.92
C ILE A 40 2.14 -12.88 3.01
N LEU A 41 1.16 -13.10 3.89
CA LEU A 41 0.50 -14.40 4.06
C LEU A 41 -0.19 -14.84 2.77
N ALA A 42 -0.93 -13.95 2.12
CA ALA A 42 -1.56 -14.23 0.84
C ALA A 42 -0.50 -14.60 -0.22
N SER A 43 0.59 -13.86 -0.30
CA SER A 43 1.69 -14.14 -1.23
C SER A 43 2.35 -15.50 -0.93
N GLY A 44 2.61 -15.82 0.34
CA GLY A 44 3.14 -17.12 0.77
C GLY A 44 2.22 -18.29 0.44
N VAL A 45 0.92 -18.17 0.75
CA VAL A 45 -0.10 -19.18 0.41
C VAL A 45 -0.17 -19.40 -1.10
N THR A 46 -0.07 -18.34 -1.90
CA THR A 46 -0.06 -18.48 -3.36
C THR A 46 1.23 -19.09 -3.90
N ALA A 47 2.40 -18.83 -3.31
CA ALA A 47 3.63 -19.53 -3.67
C ALA A 47 3.55 -21.03 -3.36
N LEU A 48 3.02 -21.40 -2.19
CA LEU A 48 2.72 -22.81 -1.85
C LEU A 48 1.71 -23.41 -2.83
N GLY A 49 0.64 -22.67 -3.13
CA GLY A 49 -0.33 -23.03 -4.15
C GLY A 49 0.34 -23.29 -5.50
N ALA A 50 1.28 -22.45 -5.91
CA ALA A 50 2.02 -22.60 -7.17
C ALA A 50 2.93 -23.84 -7.19
N ALA A 51 3.52 -24.18 -6.04
CA ALA A 51 4.39 -25.35 -5.90
C ALA A 51 3.59 -26.67 -5.96
N PHE A 52 2.43 -26.73 -5.30
CA PHE A 52 1.66 -27.98 -5.15
C PHE A 52 0.50 -28.14 -6.14
N SER A 53 0.08 -27.10 -6.85
CA SER A 53 -1.03 -27.22 -7.81
C SER A 53 -0.59 -27.77 -9.17
N ARG A 54 -1.46 -28.57 -9.79
CA ARG A 54 -1.29 -29.12 -11.14
C ARG A 54 -2.22 -28.44 -12.13
N GLY A 55 -1.81 -28.40 -13.40
CA GLY A 55 -2.60 -27.88 -14.52
C GLY A 55 -2.93 -26.38 -14.41
N ARG A 56 -4.12 -26.01 -14.87
CA ARG A 56 -4.58 -24.61 -15.01
C ARG A 56 -4.61 -23.79 -13.72
N ARG A 57 -4.70 -24.45 -12.54
CA ARG A 57 -4.60 -23.76 -11.24
C ARG A 57 -3.18 -23.24 -10.97
N ARG A 58 -2.16 -23.96 -11.44
CA ARG A 58 -0.75 -23.56 -11.26
C ARG A 58 -0.46 -22.21 -11.90
N ALA A 59 -0.92 -22.00 -13.12
CA ALA A 59 -0.73 -20.74 -13.83
C ALA A 59 -1.27 -19.54 -13.03
N PHE A 60 -2.46 -19.67 -12.43
CA PHE A 60 -3.01 -18.62 -11.57
C PHE A 60 -2.11 -18.33 -10.36
N PHE A 61 -1.73 -19.36 -9.62
CA PHE A 61 -0.91 -19.19 -8.42
C PHE A 61 0.49 -18.66 -8.74
N THR A 62 1.10 -19.12 -9.83
CA THR A 62 2.40 -18.60 -10.30
C THR A 62 2.31 -17.13 -10.69
N GLY A 63 1.27 -16.75 -11.45
CA GLY A 63 1.05 -15.34 -11.81
C GLY A 63 0.83 -14.45 -10.59
N PHE A 64 0.00 -14.91 -9.64
CA PHE A 64 -0.24 -14.17 -8.41
C PHE A 64 1.03 -14.01 -7.59
N ALA A 65 1.78 -15.10 -7.36
CA ALA A 65 3.01 -15.05 -6.59
C ALA A 65 4.07 -14.17 -7.27
N ALA A 66 4.27 -14.30 -8.59
CA ALA A 66 5.27 -13.52 -9.33
C ALA A 66 4.98 -12.01 -9.26
N PHE A 67 3.73 -11.59 -9.49
CA PHE A 67 3.36 -10.18 -9.42
C PHE A 67 3.31 -9.65 -7.97
N GLY A 68 2.80 -10.45 -7.03
CA GLY A 68 2.74 -10.07 -5.62
C GLY A 68 4.13 -9.89 -5.00
N PHE A 69 5.00 -10.89 -5.12
CA PHE A 69 6.38 -10.77 -4.64
C PHE A 69 7.18 -9.76 -5.44
N GLY A 70 7.01 -9.69 -6.76
CA GLY A 70 7.69 -8.70 -7.60
C GLY A 70 7.38 -7.28 -7.16
N TYR A 71 6.10 -6.98 -6.91
CA TYR A 71 5.70 -5.65 -6.45
C TYR A 71 6.15 -5.36 -5.01
N LEU A 72 6.06 -6.35 -4.09
CA LEU A 72 6.59 -6.19 -2.74
C LEU A 72 8.10 -5.91 -2.75
N ALA A 73 8.87 -6.63 -3.57
CA ALA A 73 10.29 -6.40 -3.74
C ALA A 73 10.58 -5.02 -4.36
N LEU A 74 9.74 -4.55 -5.29
CA LEU A 74 9.83 -3.20 -5.86
C LEU A 74 9.52 -2.10 -4.84
N CYS A 75 8.62 -2.32 -3.89
CA CYS A 75 8.26 -1.30 -2.89
C CYS A 75 9.22 -1.31 -1.68
N TYR A 76 9.60 -2.49 -1.21
CA TYR A 76 10.34 -2.68 0.04
C TYR A 76 11.79 -3.14 -0.16
N GLY A 77 12.21 -3.39 -1.39
CA GLY A 77 13.58 -3.80 -1.69
C GLY A 77 14.56 -2.65 -1.49
N PRO A 78 15.73 -2.90 -0.88
CA PRO A 78 16.73 -1.85 -0.62
C PRO A 78 17.22 -1.15 -1.89
N PHE A 79 17.20 -1.87 -3.03
CA PHE A 79 17.62 -1.35 -4.33
C PHE A 79 16.56 -0.47 -5.00
N ALA A 80 15.28 -0.68 -4.71
CA ALA A 80 14.18 0.00 -5.38
C ALA A 80 13.78 1.30 -4.67
N ALA A 81 14.02 1.37 -3.35
CA ALA A 81 13.72 2.53 -2.52
C ALA A 81 14.41 3.82 -3.02
N THR A 82 15.61 3.72 -3.59
CA THR A 82 16.40 4.88 -4.05
C THR A 82 16.19 5.20 -5.52
N ALA A 83 16.04 4.19 -6.39
CA ALA A 83 16.00 4.40 -7.84
C ALA A 83 14.58 4.47 -8.44
N ILE A 84 13.66 3.65 -7.92
CA ILE A 84 12.37 3.39 -8.60
C ILE A 84 11.22 4.09 -7.88
N ARG A 85 11.27 4.15 -6.55
CA ARG A 85 10.24 4.75 -5.70
C ARG A 85 9.74 6.13 -6.15
N PRO A 86 10.60 7.13 -6.46
CA PRO A 86 10.11 8.46 -6.88
C PRO A 86 9.36 8.45 -8.22
N HIS A 87 9.43 7.37 -8.99
CA HIS A 87 8.79 7.24 -10.30
C HIS A 87 7.53 6.37 -10.27
N LEU A 88 7.18 5.77 -9.13
CA LEU A 88 5.99 4.94 -9.01
C LEU A 88 4.72 5.82 -9.12
N VAL A 89 3.83 5.46 -10.06
CA VAL A 89 2.54 6.12 -10.25
C VAL A 89 1.70 6.06 -8.96
N THR A 90 1.85 5.00 -8.18
CA THR A 90 1.19 4.83 -6.89
C THR A 90 1.59 5.91 -5.89
N GLU A 91 2.85 6.34 -5.87
CA GLU A 91 3.32 7.38 -4.97
C GLU A 91 2.69 8.74 -5.30
N LYS A 92 2.60 9.07 -6.60
CA LYS A 92 1.91 10.29 -7.05
C LYS A 92 0.41 10.27 -6.74
N LEU A 93 -0.25 9.12 -6.93
CA LEU A 93 -1.67 8.96 -6.59
C LEU A 93 -1.93 9.05 -5.08
N LEU A 94 -1.07 8.43 -4.27
CA LEU A 94 -1.15 8.49 -2.80
C LEU A 94 -0.90 9.91 -2.28
N ALA A 95 0.11 10.61 -2.79
CA ALA A 95 0.39 11.98 -2.42
C ALA A 95 -0.79 12.92 -2.74
N ASN A 96 -1.34 12.82 -3.95
CA ASN A 96 -2.48 13.65 -4.37
C ASN A 96 -3.77 13.33 -3.59
N SER A 97 -4.01 12.04 -3.30
CA SER A 97 -5.19 11.64 -2.51
C SER A 97 -5.09 12.05 -1.04
N ALA A 98 -3.91 11.93 -0.42
CA ALA A 98 -3.66 12.38 0.95
C ALA A 98 -3.89 13.90 1.08
N GLU A 99 -3.45 14.69 0.09
CA GLU A 99 -3.72 16.12 0.06
C GLU A 99 -5.22 16.43 -0.02
N HIS A 100 -5.96 15.71 -0.88
CA HIS A 100 -7.40 15.88 -1.01
C HIS A 100 -8.17 15.52 0.26
N LEU A 101 -7.78 14.43 0.94
CA LEU A 101 -8.45 13.97 2.16
C LEU A 101 -8.20 14.91 3.35
N HIS A 102 -7.03 15.56 3.41
CA HIS A 102 -6.70 16.46 4.51
C HIS A 102 -7.15 17.92 4.30
N ARG A 103 -7.48 18.34 3.08
CA ARG A 103 -7.97 19.72 2.81
C ARG A 103 -9.23 20.11 3.58
N GLY A 104 -10.00 19.14 4.10
CA GLY A 104 -11.25 19.40 4.84
C GLY A 104 -11.12 19.40 6.36
N VAL A 105 -9.97 19.01 6.92
CA VAL A 105 -9.78 18.98 8.37
C VAL A 105 -9.11 20.31 8.75
N PRO A 106 -9.80 21.24 9.45
CA PRO A 106 -9.12 22.39 10.01
C PRO A 106 -7.97 21.84 10.85
N VAL A 107 -6.75 22.28 10.55
CA VAL A 107 -5.57 21.94 11.34
C VAL A 107 -5.80 22.58 12.70
N VAL A 108 -6.50 21.86 13.58
CA VAL A 108 -6.56 22.22 14.98
C VAL A 108 -5.13 22.04 15.46
N PRO A 109 -4.43 23.13 15.84
CA PRO A 109 -3.07 23.01 16.32
C PRO A 109 -3.09 22.04 17.49
N THR A 110 -2.55 20.84 17.29
CA THR A 110 -2.30 19.92 18.39
C THR A 110 -1.16 20.54 19.15
N ILE A 111 -1.51 21.23 20.23
CA ILE A 111 -0.55 21.77 21.17
C ILE A 111 0.03 20.56 21.92
N THR A 112 1.14 20.02 21.41
CA THR A 112 1.89 19.01 22.16
C THR A 112 2.70 19.75 23.21
N GLN A 113 2.23 19.73 24.45
CA GLN A 113 2.95 20.30 25.58
C GLN A 113 4.18 19.43 25.84
N LEU A 114 5.37 19.88 25.39
CA LEU A 114 6.62 19.28 25.81
C LEU A 114 6.99 19.94 27.15
N ALA A 115 6.66 19.25 28.23
CA ALA A 115 7.09 19.61 29.57
C ALA A 115 8.53 19.15 29.77
N THR A 116 9.46 20.09 29.84
CA THR A 116 10.86 19.81 30.19
C THR A 116 11.28 20.83 31.24
N ASP A 117 11.43 20.36 32.47
CA ASP A 117 12.06 21.10 33.56
C ASP A 117 13.58 21.17 33.25
N HIS A 118 14.00 22.27 32.65
CA HIS A 118 15.35 22.44 32.11
C HIS A 118 16.36 22.88 33.17
N ASP A 119 15.93 23.56 34.23
CA ASP A 119 16.80 24.11 35.27
C ASP A 119 16.67 23.40 36.64
N ARG A 120 15.79 22.40 36.77
CA ARG A 120 15.60 21.55 37.96
C ARG A 120 15.23 22.33 39.21
N ASP A 121 14.50 23.43 39.06
CA ASP A 121 13.98 24.19 40.19
C ASP A 121 12.70 23.56 40.80
N GLY A 122 12.15 22.52 40.16
CA GLY A 122 10.92 21.84 40.57
C GLY A 122 9.65 22.46 39.99
N VAL A 123 9.77 23.50 39.16
CA VAL A 123 8.69 24.10 38.38
C VAL A 123 8.80 23.58 36.95
N THR A 124 7.72 22.98 36.46
CA THR A 124 7.72 22.45 35.10
C THR A 124 7.60 23.59 34.09
N ASP A 125 8.72 23.95 33.46
CA ASP A 125 8.69 24.83 32.31
C ASP A 125 7.98 24.14 31.14
N SER A 126 6.90 24.78 30.68
CA SER A 126 6.14 24.34 29.52
C SER A 126 6.51 25.20 28.32
N ILE A 127 7.21 24.59 27.36
CA ILE A 127 7.41 25.21 26.06
C ILE A 127 6.21 24.84 25.19
N TRP A 128 5.35 25.82 24.96
CA TRP A 128 4.26 25.70 24.01
C TRP A 128 4.82 25.77 22.58
N ILE A 129 4.92 24.62 21.90
CA ILE A 129 5.28 24.57 20.49
C ILE A 129 3.98 24.48 19.68
N ASP A 130 3.64 25.58 19.02
CA ASP A 130 2.54 25.61 18.07
C ASP A 130 3.02 25.06 16.71
N PHE A 131 2.51 23.89 16.31
CA PHE A 131 2.83 23.27 15.03
C PHE A 131 1.96 23.82 13.87
N GLY A 132 1.06 24.77 14.15
CA GLY A 132 0.17 25.38 13.15
C GLY A 132 0.77 26.58 12.41
N SER A 133 1.89 27.13 12.88
CA SER A 133 2.55 28.29 12.26
C SER A 133 4.00 27.96 11.87
N PRO A 134 4.53 28.50 10.75
CA PRO A 134 5.93 28.32 10.40
C PRO A 134 6.79 28.93 11.50
N ILE A 135 7.45 28.07 12.28
CA ILE A 135 8.28 28.47 13.41
C ILE A 135 9.40 29.40 12.90
N ARG A 136 9.23 30.71 13.10
CA ARG A 136 10.33 31.68 13.03
C ARG A 136 10.94 31.77 14.41
N ARG A 137 11.80 30.82 14.76
CA ARG A 137 12.66 31.01 15.94
C ARG A 137 13.78 31.95 15.53
N VAL A 138 13.68 33.21 15.96
CA VAL A 138 14.82 34.13 15.99
C VAL A 138 15.56 33.83 17.28
N VAL A 139 16.61 33.02 17.20
CA VAL A 139 17.60 32.87 18.27
C VAL A 139 18.86 33.57 17.75
N ASP A 140 19.29 34.62 18.45
CA ASP A 140 20.53 35.38 18.21
C ASP A 140 20.68 36.09 16.84
N GLY A 141 19.59 36.53 16.21
CA GLY A 141 19.65 37.33 14.97
C GLY A 141 20.13 36.54 13.73
N SER A 142 20.44 35.26 13.89
CA SER A 142 20.66 34.32 12.81
C SER A 142 19.32 33.74 12.37
N LEU A 143 19.01 33.84 11.07
CA LEU A 143 17.98 33.04 10.42
C LEU A 143 18.43 31.57 10.50
N VAL A 144 18.12 30.92 11.62
CA VAL A 144 18.15 29.47 11.69
C VAL A 144 17.20 29.02 10.60
N LYS A 145 17.74 28.38 9.56
CA LYS A 145 16.92 27.76 8.50
C LYS A 145 15.77 27.09 9.22
N PRO A 146 14.50 27.39 8.88
CA PRO A 146 13.38 26.75 9.54
C PRO A 146 13.74 25.28 9.56
N LEU A 147 13.85 24.69 10.76
CA LEU A 147 13.90 23.24 10.85
C LEU A 147 12.71 22.84 10.01
N THR A 148 12.99 22.27 8.84
CA THR A 148 11.98 21.65 8.01
C THR A 148 11.46 20.60 8.95
N LEU A 149 10.40 20.97 9.68
CA LEU A 149 9.84 20.21 10.77
C LEU A 149 9.50 18.94 10.06
N MET A 150 10.35 17.95 10.30
CA MET A 150 10.40 16.70 9.59
C MET A 150 8.94 16.30 9.56
N GLN A 151 8.31 16.33 8.38
CA GLN A 151 6.92 15.94 8.19
C GLN A 151 6.86 14.39 8.28
N VAL A 152 7.60 13.86 9.24
CA VAL A 152 7.82 12.50 9.66
C VAL A 152 6.67 12.24 10.60
N GLY A 153 5.72 11.45 10.15
CA GLY A 153 4.78 10.82 11.07
C GLY A 153 3.41 10.54 10.50
N ARG A 154 2.89 11.32 9.55
CA ARG A 154 1.50 11.11 9.08
C ARG A 154 1.34 10.45 7.71
N SER A 155 2.30 10.57 6.78
CA SER A 155 2.16 9.88 5.48
C SER A 155 2.67 8.45 5.49
N GLU A 156 3.58 8.07 6.41
CA GLU A 156 4.18 6.73 6.40
C GLU A 156 3.16 5.58 6.54
N PRO A 157 2.21 5.60 7.50
CA PRO A 157 1.24 4.51 7.63
C PRO A 157 0.33 4.42 6.41
N PHE A 158 -0.12 5.57 5.89
CA PHE A 158 -0.97 5.66 4.71
C PHE A 158 -0.27 5.13 3.46
N GLU A 159 0.99 5.51 3.24
CA GLU A 159 1.81 4.98 2.15
C GLU A 159 2.01 3.48 2.28
N ARG A 160 2.30 2.94 3.48
CA ARG A 160 2.48 1.50 3.68
C ARG A 160 1.20 0.71 3.38
N VAL A 161 0.04 1.21 3.83
CA VAL A 161 -1.27 0.63 3.51
C VAL A 161 -1.52 0.66 2.00
N GLY A 162 -1.28 1.81 1.37
CA GLY A 162 -1.46 2.01 -0.07
C GLY A 162 -0.62 1.04 -0.90
N HIS A 163 0.68 0.93 -0.61
CA HIS A 163 1.56 -0.02 -1.30
C HIS A 163 1.11 -1.47 -1.09
N SER A 164 0.72 -1.85 0.13
CA SER A 164 0.27 -3.22 0.41
C SER A 164 -1.03 -3.57 -0.35
N LEU A 165 -1.97 -2.63 -0.46
CA LEU A 165 -3.19 -2.82 -1.25
C LEU A 165 -2.91 -2.94 -2.76
N PHE A 166 -2.04 -2.08 -3.29
CA PHE A 166 -1.63 -2.18 -4.69
C PHE A 166 -0.91 -3.50 -5.00
N ALA A 167 -0.11 -4.02 -4.06
CA ALA A 167 0.52 -5.33 -4.19
C ALA A 167 -0.52 -6.44 -4.37
N LEU A 168 -1.55 -6.45 -3.54
CA LEU A 168 -2.64 -7.43 -3.61
C LEU A 168 -3.43 -7.32 -4.93
N LEU A 169 -3.71 -6.09 -5.39
CA LEU A 169 -4.41 -5.86 -6.65
C LEU A 169 -3.59 -6.34 -7.85
N LEU A 170 -2.29 -6.02 -7.90
CA LEU A 170 -1.39 -6.46 -8.97
C LEU A 170 -1.20 -7.97 -8.95
N ALA A 171 -1.07 -8.57 -7.77
CA ALA A 171 -1.03 -10.03 -7.62
C ALA A 171 -2.31 -10.68 -8.16
N LEU A 172 -3.49 -10.17 -7.79
CA LEU A 172 -4.76 -10.67 -8.28
C LEU A 172 -4.86 -10.56 -9.81
N PHE A 173 -4.47 -9.41 -10.37
CA PHE A 173 -4.45 -9.19 -11.81
C PHE A 173 -3.49 -10.16 -12.52
N GLY A 174 -2.26 -10.33 -11.99
CA GLY A 174 -1.27 -11.26 -12.52
C GLY A 174 -1.77 -12.71 -12.52
N GLY A 175 -2.44 -13.15 -11.46
CA GLY A 175 -3.06 -14.46 -11.40
C GLY A 175 -4.16 -14.65 -12.45
N LEU A 176 -5.06 -13.66 -12.60
CA LEU A 176 -6.13 -13.69 -13.61
C LEU A 176 -5.58 -13.70 -15.04
N ALA A 177 -4.56 -12.89 -15.32
CA ALA A 177 -3.90 -12.83 -16.62
C ALA A 177 -3.22 -14.16 -16.96
N ALA A 178 -2.44 -14.73 -16.03
CA ALA A 178 -1.78 -16.02 -16.23
C ALA A 178 -2.79 -17.15 -16.47
N ARG A 179 -3.93 -17.14 -15.77
CA ARG A 179 -5.03 -18.08 -16.00
C ARG A 179 -5.62 -17.94 -17.40
N HIS A 180 -5.78 -16.71 -17.90
CA HIS A 180 -6.31 -16.44 -19.23
C HIS A 180 -5.39 -16.96 -20.33
N PHE A 181 -4.07 -16.75 -20.19
CA PHE A 181 -3.09 -17.28 -21.14
C PHE A 181 -3.05 -18.81 -21.13
N ALA A 182 -3.02 -19.45 -19.96
CA ALA A 182 -3.04 -20.91 -19.86
C ALA A 182 -4.29 -21.51 -20.53
N ALA A 183 -5.45 -20.87 -20.39
CA ALA A 183 -6.69 -21.31 -21.04
C ALA A 183 -6.70 -21.12 -22.57
N ARG A 184 -5.82 -20.28 -23.13
CA ARG A 184 -5.62 -20.18 -24.58
C ARG A 184 -4.74 -21.31 -25.08
N THR A 185 -3.61 -21.55 -24.42
CA THR A 185 -2.69 -22.64 -24.78
C THR A 185 -3.37 -24.01 -24.77
N GLU A 186 -4.25 -24.29 -23.81
CA GLU A 186 -5.04 -25.54 -23.78
C GLU A 186 -5.96 -25.71 -24.99
N ARG A 187 -6.48 -24.61 -25.57
CA ARG A 187 -7.35 -24.66 -26.76
C ARG A 187 -6.54 -24.89 -28.02
N ASP A 188 -5.39 -24.23 -28.12
CA ASP A 188 -4.52 -24.37 -29.29
C ASP A 188 -3.90 -25.77 -29.35
N ALA A 189 -3.65 -26.39 -28.19
CA ALA A 189 -3.15 -27.76 -28.08
C ALA A 189 -4.18 -28.84 -28.42
N ASN A 190 -5.48 -28.49 -28.42
CA ASN A 190 -6.56 -29.44 -28.71
C ASN A 190 -7.53 -28.85 -29.75
N PRO A 191 -7.08 -28.69 -31.01
CA PRO A 191 -7.90 -28.12 -32.07
C PRO A 191 -9.16 -28.96 -32.22
N THR A 192 -10.31 -28.29 -32.32
CA THR A 192 -11.58 -28.97 -32.54
C THR A 192 -11.49 -29.68 -33.89
N PRO A 193 -11.70 -31.01 -33.97
CA PRO A 193 -11.61 -31.71 -35.24
C PRO A 193 -12.62 -31.09 -36.23
N PRO A 194 -12.27 -30.99 -37.53
CA PRO A 194 -13.16 -30.43 -38.53
C PRO A 194 -14.50 -31.18 -38.48
N ALA A 195 -15.61 -30.44 -38.52
CA ALA A 195 -16.93 -31.03 -38.56
C ALA A 195 -17.02 -31.93 -39.80
N VAL A 196 -17.16 -33.24 -39.58
CA VAL A 196 -17.34 -34.21 -40.66
C VAL A 196 -18.73 -33.97 -41.24
N GLY A 197 -18.76 -33.40 -42.45
CA GLY A 197 -19.96 -33.19 -43.27
C GLY A 197 -20.17 -34.33 -44.24
#